data_AF-A0A2R6I0C8-F1
#
_entry.id   AF-A0A2R6I0C8-F1
#
_cell.length_a   1.000
_cell.length_b   1.000
_cell.length_c   1.000
_cell.angle_alpha   90.00
_cell.angle_beta   90.00
_cell.angle_gamma   90.00
#
_symmetry.space_group_name_H-M   'P 1'
#
loop_
_entity.id
_entity.type
_entity.pdbx_description
1 polymer ?
#
loop_
_entity_poly.entity_id
_entity_poly.type
_entity_poly.pdbx_seq_one_letter_code
_entity_poly.pdbx_strand_id
1 'polypeptide(L)'
;MDLASLPPRPLSLEECRDMEASDQFRSLVPGGMFDLAESDRRLVPALVFVTETTVVAAGYVLATDAEPSEDGGDTAADVGAGGWTVVAEYDAPSQKAALEDQVREAGEELREWARGQSWPDDPSSLLEAL
;
A
#
# COMPACT_ATOMS: atom_id res chain seq x y z
N MET A 1 1.16 11.51 -7.77
CA MET A 1 2.25 11.00 -6.91
C MET A 1 2.68 9.67 -7.45
N ASP A 2 3.98 9.37 -7.42
CA ASP A 2 4.53 8.10 -7.87
C ASP A 2 4.76 7.18 -6.66
N LEU A 3 4.57 5.86 -6.81
CA LEU A 3 4.84 4.89 -5.73
C LEU A 3 6.30 4.95 -5.25
N ALA A 4 7.23 5.35 -6.11
CA ALA A 4 8.64 5.53 -5.75
C ALA A 4 8.85 6.66 -4.72
N SER A 5 7.84 7.51 -4.49
CA SER A 5 7.89 8.55 -3.45
C SER A 5 7.48 8.03 -2.06
N LEU A 6 6.90 6.83 -1.98
CA LEU A 6 6.60 6.19 -0.70
C LEU A 6 7.88 5.64 -0.08
N PRO A 7 7.99 5.63 1.26
CA PRO A 7 9.13 5.02 1.92
C PRO A 7 9.17 3.52 1.56
N PRO A 8 10.35 2.89 1.48
CA PRO A 8 10.51 1.45 1.20
C PRO A 8 10.15 0.60 2.45
N ARG A 9 9.04 0.93 3.10
CA ARG A 9 8.45 0.25 4.26
C ARG A 9 6.95 0.58 4.35
N PRO A 10 6.16 -0.21 5.09
CA PRO A 10 4.79 0.15 5.42
C PRO A 10 4.72 1.50 6.14
N LEU A 11 3.64 2.25 5.88
CA LEU A 11 3.39 3.53 6.53
C LEU A 11 2.81 3.29 7.92
N SER A 12 3.16 4.15 8.88
CA SER A 12 2.42 4.23 10.13
C SER A 12 1.07 4.93 9.92
N LEU A 13 0.10 4.65 10.79
CA LEU A 13 -1.18 5.35 10.76
C LEU A 13 -1.04 6.88 10.92
N GLU A 14 -0.01 7.33 11.65
CA GLU A 14 0.33 8.76 11.78
C GLU A 14 0.82 9.32 10.45
N GLU A 15 1.76 8.65 9.76
CA GLU A 15 2.22 9.07 8.43
C GLU A 15 1.07 9.11 7.40
N CYS A 16 0.15 8.15 7.43
CA CYS A 16 -1.04 8.20 6.59
C CYS A 16 -1.90 9.43 6.87
N ARG A 17 -2.04 9.85 8.14
CA ARG A 17 -2.79 11.06 8.52
C ARG A 17 -2.06 12.34 8.11
N ASP A 18 -0.75 12.41 8.29
CA ASP A 18 0.08 13.54 7.84
C ASP A 18 0.01 13.69 6.30
N MET A 19 0.03 12.57 5.59
CA MET A 19 -0.14 12.54 4.13
C MET A 19 -1.53 13.00 3.70
N GLU A 20 -2.60 12.55 4.38
CA GLU A 20 -3.96 13.04 4.15
C GLU A 20 -4.07 14.55 4.40
N ALA A 21 -3.36 15.08 5.40
CA ALA A 21 -3.32 16.49 5.73
C ALA A 21 -2.46 17.35 4.77
N SER A 22 -1.64 16.72 3.91
CA SER A 22 -0.69 17.41 3.05
C SER A 22 -1.29 17.95 1.73
N ASP A 23 -2.62 17.91 1.54
CA ASP A 23 -3.36 18.29 0.31
C ASP A 23 -2.88 17.60 -0.98
N GLN A 24 -1.91 16.69 -0.89
CA GLN A 24 -1.32 15.96 -2.01
C GLN A 24 -2.26 14.88 -2.56
N PHE A 25 -3.26 14.49 -1.77
CA PHE A 25 -4.25 13.48 -2.10
C PHE A 25 -5.64 14.03 -1.86
N ARG A 26 -6.56 13.65 -2.76
CA ARG A 26 -7.98 13.95 -2.61
C ARG A 26 -8.62 13.08 -1.53
N SER A 27 -8.09 11.88 -1.32
CA SER A 27 -8.49 10.95 -0.26
C SER A 27 -7.39 9.90 -0.08
N LEU A 28 -7.15 9.50 1.17
CA LEU A 28 -6.29 8.38 1.51
C LEU A 28 -7.07 7.43 2.41
N VAL A 29 -7.20 6.18 2.00
CA VAL A 29 -7.99 5.18 2.72
C VAL A 29 -7.08 4.00 3.06
N PRO A 30 -6.81 3.71 4.34
CA PRO A 30 -6.10 2.50 4.71
C PRO A 30 -6.93 1.28 4.30
N GLY A 31 -6.40 0.47 3.38
CA GLY A 31 -7.03 -0.75 2.85
C GLY A 31 -6.77 -1.98 3.71
N GLY A 32 -5.71 -1.93 4.53
CA GLY A 32 -5.35 -2.93 5.53
C GLY A 32 -4.60 -2.30 6.70
N MET A 33 -4.69 -2.91 7.87
CA MET A 33 -4.03 -2.46 9.09
C MET A 33 -3.45 -3.66 9.83
N PHE A 34 -2.18 -3.61 10.19
CA PHE A 34 -1.58 -4.50 11.16
C PHE A 34 -1.63 -3.85 12.54
N ASP A 35 -2.33 -4.49 13.47
CA ASP A 35 -2.19 -4.21 14.89
C ASP A 35 -0.95 -4.99 15.38
N LEU A 36 0.08 -4.27 15.81
CA LEU A 36 1.28 -4.87 16.39
C LEU A 36 0.99 -5.20 17.85
N ALA A 37 1.02 -6.48 18.20
CA ALA A 37 0.58 -6.97 19.52
C ALA A 37 1.30 -6.30 20.71
N GLU A 38 2.50 -5.76 20.49
CA GLU A 38 3.36 -5.16 21.52
C GLU A 38 3.58 -3.64 21.35
N SER A 39 2.82 -2.97 20.47
CA SER A 39 2.88 -1.53 20.29
C SER A 39 1.51 -0.93 19.96
N ASP A 40 1.18 0.22 20.54
CA ASP A 40 0.02 1.05 20.14
C ASP A 40 0.14 1.59 18.68
N ARG A 41 1.20 1.20 17.97
CA ARG A 41 1.48 1.59 16.60
C ARG A 41 0.78 0.65 15.63
N ARG A 42 0.09 1.25 14.67
CA ARG A 42 -0.60 0.56 13.58
C ARG A 42 0.14 0.80 12.29
N LEU A 43 0.49 -0.28 11.60
CA LEU A 43 1.10 -0.23 10.27
C LEU A 43 0.02 -0.40 9.20
N VAL A 44 0.12 0.39 8.16
CA VAL A 44 -0.74 0.38 6.98
C VAL A 44 0.10 -0.21 5.84
N PRO A 45 0.07 -1.53 5.63
CA PRO A 45 0.76 -2.20 4.52
C PRO A 45 0.01 -2.04 3.20
N ALA A 46 -1.21 -1.51 3.23
CA ALA A 46 -2.11 -1.48 2.10
C ALA A 46 -2.95 -0.22 2.20
N LEU A 47 -2.88 0.65 1.20
CA LEU A 47 -3.66 1.88 1.15
C LEU A 47 -4.18 2.16 -0.25
N VAL A 48 -5.33 2.81 -0.29
CA VAL A 48 -5.87 3.41 -1.50
C VAL A 48 -5.61 4.91 -1.41
N PHE A 49 -4.99 5.49 -2.42
CA PHE A 49 -4.85 6.93 -2.52
C PHE A 49 -5.50 7.44 -3.80
N VAL A 50 -6.15 8.57 -3.67
CA VAL A 50 -6.88 9.23 -4.75
C VAL A 50 -6.14 10.50 -5.10
N THR A 51 -5.72 10.59 -6.36
CA THR A 51 -5.17 11.80 -6.97
C THR A 51 -6.26 12.56 -7.72
N GLU A 52 -5.91 13.65 -8.40
CA GLU A 52 -6.88 14.39 -9.21
C GLU A 52 -7.45 13.56 -10.36
N THR A 53 -6.67 12.62 -10.88
CA THR A 53 -6.97 11.88 -12.12
C THR A 53 -7.11 10.38 -11.90
N THR A 54 -6.63 9.84 -10.78
CA THR A 54 -6.45 8.40 -10.63
C THR A 54 -6.72 7.93 -9.21
N VAL A 55 -7.37 6.77 -9.07
CA VAL A 55 -7.53 6.00 -7.83
C VAL A 55 -6.53 4.85 -7.88
N VAL A 56 -5.63 4.78 -6.92
CA VAL A 56 -4.59 3.74 -6.88
C VAL A 56 -4.70 2.97 -5.57
N ALA A 57 -4.88 1.67 -5.65
CA ALA A 57 -4.69 0.74 -4.55
C ALA A 57 -3.26 0.22 -4.56
N ALA A 58 -2.52 0.49 -3.49
CA ALA A 58 -1.14 0.07 -3.33
C ALA A 58 -0.98 -0.84 -2.12
N GLY A 59 -0.19 -1.90 -2.31
CA GLY A 59 0.15 -2.87 -1.29
C GLY A 59 1.67 -2.96 -1.13
N TYR A 60 2.14 -3.12 0.10
CA TYR A 60 3.54 -3.31 0.41
C TYR A 60 3.88 -4.80 0.40
N VAL A 61 4.71 -5.25 -0.54
CA VAL A 61 5.22 -6.63 -0.58
C VAL A 61 6.46 -6.70 0.28
N LEU A 62 6.49 -7.65 1.21
CA LEU A 62 7.68 -7.89 2.01
C LEU A 62 8.74 -8.60 1.20
N ALA A 63 10.01 -8.25 1.46
CA ALA A 63 11.12 -9.07 0.99
C ALA A 63 10.91 -10.46 1.58
N THR A 64 10.67 -11.43 0.71
CA THR A 64 10.79 -12.82 1.11
C THR A 64 12.25 -13.19 0.92
N ASP A 65 12.81 -14.03 1.79
CA ASP A 65 14.16 -14.59 1.66
C ASP A 65 14.25 -15.58 0.47
N ALA A 66 13.49 -15.32 -0.60
CA ALA A 66 13.53 -16.06 -1.84
C ALA A 66 14.73 -15.53 -2.62
N GLU A 67 15.76 -16.37 -2.71
CA GLU A 67 16.93 -16.17 -3.57
C GLU A 67 16.49 -15.60 -4.94
N PRO A 68 17.17 -14.54 -5.45
CA PRO A 68 16.79 -13.92 -6.71
C PRO A 68 16.85 -14.97 -7.82
N SER A 69 15.71 -15.31 -8.42
CA SER A 69 15.67 -16.20 -9.58
C SER A 69 16.28 -15.47 -10.77
N GLU A 70 17.37 -15.98 -11.32
CA GLU A 70 18.18 -15.39 -12.40
C GLU A 70 17.48 -15.29 -13.78
N ASP A 71 16.18 -15.54 -13.88
CA ASP A 71 15.45 -15.55 -15.15
C ASP A 71 14.82 -14.18 -15.43
N GLY A 72 15.53 -13.38 -16.23
CA GLY A 72 15.16 -12.04 -16.63
C GLY A 72 13.86 -11.98 -17.45
N GLY A 73 12.77 -11.63 -16.78
CA GLY A 73 11.50 -11.23 -17.38
C GLY A 73 11.23 -9.76 -17.09
N ASP A 74 11.37 -8.91 -18.11
CA ASP A 74 10.99 -7.49 -18.12
C ASP A 74 9.49 -7.36 -17.83
N THR A 75 9.12 -7.20 -16.55
CA THR A 75 7.91 -6.56 -15.96
C THR A 75 7.59 -7.13 -14.57
N ALA A 76 8.46 -6.89 -13.59
CA ALA A 76 8.09 -6.85 -12.16
C ALA A 76 9.34 -6.37 -11.41
N ALA A 77 9.17 -5.36 -10.56
CA ALA A 77 10.24 -4.81 -9.73
C ALA A 77 10.97 -5.92 -8.96
N ASP A 78 12.30 -5.85 -9.00
CA ASP A 78 13.28 -6.51 -8.13
C ASP A 78 12.70 -6.88 -6.74
N VAL A 79 12.22 -8.12 -6.57
CA VAL A 79 11.59 -8.61 -5.32
C VAL A 79 12.62 -9.12 -4.30
N GLY A 80 13.83 -8.56 -4.30
CA GLY A 80 14.87 -8.85 -3.30
C GLY A 80 14.82 -7.93 -2.08
N ALA A 81 14.20 -6.75 -2.20
CA ALA A 81 13.94 -5.81 -1.12
C ALA A 81 12.45 -5.47 -1.13
N GLY A 82 11.78 -5.48 0.02
CA GLY A 82 10.35 -5.21 0.10
C GLY A 82 10.01 -3.85 -0.50
N GLY A 83 8.80 -3.72 -1.06
CA GLY A 83 8.44 -2.53 -1.82
C GLY A 83 6.94 -2.37 -2.05
N TRP A 84 6.55 -1.13 -2.38
CA TRP A 84 5.18 -0.81 -2.77
C TRP A 84 4.91 -1.29 -4.20
N THR A 85 3.80 -1.98 -4.39
CA THR A 85 3.28 -2.38 -5.69
C THR A 85 1.87 -1.85 -5.91
N VAL A 86 1.52 -1.56 -7.17
CA VAL A 86 0.15 -1.26 -7.57
C VAL A 86 -0.63 -2.56 -7.60
N VAL A 87 -1.70 -2.63 -6.81
CA VAL A 87 -2.66 -3.75 -6.82
C VAL A 87 -3.77 -3.47 -7.83
N ALA A 88 -4.29 -2.24 -7.82
CA ALA A 88 -5.31 -1.79 -8.77
C ALA A 88 -5.15 -0.30 -9.07
N GLU A 89 -5.47 0.09 -10.30
CA GLU A 89 -5.44 1.48 -10.76
C GLU A 89 -6.66 1.76 -11.63
N TYR A 90 -7.32 2.87 -11.35
CA TYR A 90 -8.52 3.31 -12.05
C TYR A 90 -8.47 4.81 -12.33
N ASP A 91 -9.11 5.26 -13.41
CA ASP A 91 -9.39 6.68 -13.60
C ASP A 91 -10.32 7.21 -12.48
N ALA A 92 -9.96 8.36 -11.91
CA ALA A 92 -10.76 9.04 -10.91
C ALA A 92 -11.89 9.84 -11.59
N PRO A 93 -13.16 9.42 -11.44
CA PRO A 93 -14.27 10.16 -12.02
C PRO A 93 -14.46 11.51 -11.32
N SER A 94 -14.92 12.51 -12.07
CA SER A 94 -15.17 13.84 -11.51
C SER A 94 -16.38 13.87 -10.56
N GLN A 95 -17.30 12.90 -10.67
CA GLN A 95 -18.46 12.77 -9.80
C GLN A 95 -18.09 12.05 -8.50
N LYS A 96 -18.43 12.65 -7.36
CA LYS A 96 -18.12 12.12 -6.03
C LYS A 96 -18.65 10.69 -5.81
N ALA A 97 -19.92 10.43 -6.16
CA ALA A 97 -20.51 9.10 -5.96
C ALA A 97 -19.76 8.01 -6.74
N ALA A 98 -19.44 8.29 -8.02
CA ALA A 98 -18.66 7.37 -8.84
C ALA A 98 -17.23 7.19 -8.29
N LEU A 99 -16.65 8.25 -7.71
CA LEU A 99 -15.32 8.16 -7.09
C LEU A 99 -15.35 7.29 -5.84
N GLU A 100 -16.38 7.44 -5.00
CA GLU A 100 -16.60 6.62 -3.82
C GLU A 100 -16.79 5.14 -4.20
N ASP A 101 -17.49 4.86 -5.31
CA ASP A 101 -17.61 3.50 -5.86
C ASP A 101 -16.26 2.94 -6.34
N GLN A 102 -15.45 3.73 -7.07
CA GLN A 102 -14.11 3.28 -7.51
C GLN A 102 -13.15 3.04 -6.34
N VAL A 103 -13.18 3.91 -5.32
CA VAL A 103 -12.38 3.73 -4.10
C VAL A 103 -12.81 2.47 -3.36
N ARG A 104 -14.11 2.19 -3.31
CA ARG A 104 -14.65 0.97 -2.70
C ARG A 104 -14.19 -0.27 -3.46
N GLU A 105 -14.30 -0.27 -4.79
CA GLU A 105 -13.87 -1.39 -5.64
C GLU A 105 -12.37 -1.66 -5.50
N ALA A 106 -11.54 -0.61 -5.63
CA ALA A 106 -10.09 -0.70 -5.41
C ALA A 106 -9.74 -1.21 -4.00
N GLY A 107 -10.52 -0.81 -2.99
CA GLY A 107 -10.37 -1.30 -1.62
C GLY A 107 -10.77 -2.76 -1.43
N GLU A 108 -11.74 -3.27 -2.19
CA GLU A 108 -12.12 -4.68 -2.20
C GLU A 108 -11.01 -5.54 -2.82
N GLU A 109 -10.50 -5.16 -3.99
CA GLU A 109 -9.39 -5.85 -4.65
C GLU A 109 -8.13 -5.85 -3.77
N LEU A 110 -7.82 -4.70 -3.15
CA LEU A 110 -6.69 -4.59 -2.24
C LEU A 110 -6.81 -5.54 -1.04
N ARG A 111 -8.02 -5.74 -0.51
CA ARG A 111 -8.27 -6.69 0.58
C ARG A 111 -8.13 -8.13 0.11
N GLU A 112 -8.60 -8.45 -1.09
CA GLU A 112 -8.45 -9.79 -1.68
C GLU A 112 -6.97 -10.11 -1.91
N TRP A 113 -6.22 -9.16 -2.48
CA TRP A 113 -4.78 -9.25 -2.61
C TRP A 113 -4.09 -9.43 -1.26
N ALA A 114 -4.43 -8.60 -0.26
CA ALA A 114 -3.80 -8.64 1.06
C ALA A 114 -4.05 -9.97 1.78
N ARG A 115 -5.18 -10.65 1.54
CA ARG A 115 -5.46 -12.00 2.07
C ARG A 115 -4.60 -13.08 1.40
N GLY A 116 -4.17 -12.87 0.17
CA GLY A 116 -3.25 -13.77 -0.55
C GLY A 116 -1.79 -13.57 -0.17
N GLN A 117 -1.45 -12.46 0.48
CA GLN A 117 -0.09 -12.20 0.94
C GLN A 117 0.26 -12.97 2.21
N SER A 118 1.48 -13.51 2.25
CA SER A 118 2.03 -14.17 3.44
C SER A 118 2.73 -13.13 4.32
N TRP A 119 2.00 -12.60 5.29
CA TRP A 119 2.54 -11.63 6.24
C TRP A 119 3.26 -12.32 7.39
N PRO A 120 4.33 -11.72 7.94
CA PRO A 120 5.02 -12.23 9.11
C PRO A 120 4.10 -12.15 10.31
N ASP A 121 4.21 -13.17 11.18
CA ASP A 121 3.45 -13.26 12.43
C ASP A 121 3.77 -12.08 13.37
N ASP A 122 5.02 -11.59 13.31
CA ASP A 122 5.47 -10.36 13.96
C ASP A 122 6.01 -9.35 12.94
N PRO A 123 5.24 -8.31 12.58
CA PRO A 123 5.70 -7.22 11.72
C PRO A 123 6.50 -6.16 12.50
N SER A 124 6.82 -6.36 13.78
CA SER A 124 7.56 -5.37 14.60
C SER A 124 8.97 -5.15 14.06
N SER A 125 9.56 -6.16 13.42
CA SER A 125 10.83 -6.03 12.68
C SER A 125 10.78 -4.99 11.55
N LEU A 126 9.58 -4.64 11.05
CA LEU A 126 9.39 -3.59 10.04
C LEU A 126 9.37 -2.18 10.67
N LEU A 127 9.14 -2.09 11.99
CA LEU A 127 9.29 -0.85 12.74
C LEU A 127 10.75 -0.56 13.09
N GLU A 128 11.62 -1.55 13.25
CA GLU A 128 13.03 -1.31 13.60
C GLU A 128 13.82 -0.61 12.46
N ALA A 129 13.22 -0.51 11.28
CA ALA A 129 13.71 0.27 10.15
C ALA A 129 13.19 1.75 10.12
N LEU A 130 12.45 2.20 11.15
CA LEU A 130 12.03 3.61 11.36
C LEU A 130 13.12 4.42 12.08
#